data_AF-A0A6I5HX19-F1
#
_entry.id   AF-A0A6I5HX19-F1
#
_cell.length_a   1.000
_cell.length_b   1.000
_cell.length_c   1.000
_cell.angle_alpha   90.00
_cell.angle_beta   90.00
_cell.angle_gamma   90.00
#
_symmetry.space_group_name_H-M   'P 1'
#
loop_
_entity.id
_entity.type
_entity.pdbx_description
1 polymer ?
#
loop_
_entity_poly.entity_id
_entity_poly.type
_entity_poly.pdbx_seq_one_letter_code
_entity_poly.pdbx_strand_id
1 'polypeptide(L)'
;MTTRYVRNVRRTGATALLVATLAFSATACGGNGDGGAQGKGESSSAASSSAEKEKSASGDTTSETSTVLATVKGGMGIDMVVHTAKRDQGGFLTLTGEFKNTSGSRVVTPVEWSGSEESVLATGPSLAAMTLVDSQAKKRYYVLRDTDDRPLTTTSYDSGIDAGKSLPFFAQFPAPAQTTTEVSVEFPGFSAASIEIS
;
A
#
# COMPACT_ATOMS: atom_id res chain seq x y z
N MET A 1 -55.00 18.42 -15.90
CA MET A 1 -54.74 19.26 -14.72
C MET A 1 -53.44 19.98 -14.95
N THR A 2 -53.50 21.30 -15.07
CA THR A 2 -52.40 22.16 -15.52
C THR A 2 -51.88 22.91 -14.31
N THR A 3 -50.66 22.62 -13.88
CA THR A 3 -50.06 23.34 -12.74
C THR A 3 -48.94 24.22 -13.25
N ARG A 4 -49.25 25.51 -13.42
CA ARG A 4 -48.24 26.58 -13.39
C ARG A 4 -48.36 27.23 -12.02
N TYR A 5 -47.26 27.32 -11.29
CA TYR A 5 -47.08 28.38 -10.31
C TYR A 5 -45.69 28.99 -10.46
N VAL A 6 -45.67 30.31 -10.41
CA VAL A 6 -44.61 31.19 -10.83
C VAL A 6 -44.05 31.93 -9.60
N ARG A 7 -42.77 32.27 -9.68
CA ARG A 7 -42.01 33.35 -9.01
C ARG A 7 -41.46 33.15 -7.59
N ASN A 8 -40.12 33.09 -7.58
CA ASN A 8 -39.17 34.07 -7.03
C ASN A 8 -39.49 34.67 -5.66
N VAL A 9 -38.65 34.32 -4.68
CA VAL A 9 -38.26 35.22 -3.59
C VAL A 9 -36.74 35.25 -3.49
N ARG A 10 -36.18 36.42 -3.82
CA ARG A 10 -34.81 36.81 -3.49
C ARG A 10 -34.73 37.04 -1.98
N ARG A 11 -33.76 36.44 -1.30
CA ARG A 11 -33.27 36.93 -0.01
C ARG A 11 -31.75 37.00 -0.06
N THR A 12 -31.30 38.23 -0.29
CA THR A 12 -30.01 38.77 0.14
C THR A 12 -29.77 38.43 1.61
N GLY A 13 -28.64 37.78 1.90
CA GLY A 13 -28.15 37.50 3.25
C GLY A 13 -26.63 37.68 3.27
N ALA A 14 -26.17 38.45 4.25
CA ALA A 14 -24.93 39.19 4.30
C ALA A 14 -23.62 38.37 4.27
N THR A 15 -22.61 39.01 3.71
CA THR A 15 -21.17 38.74 3.82
C THR A 15 -20.66 38.81 5.26
N ALA A 16 -19.81 37.86 5.65
CA ALA A 16 -18.82 38.04 6.71
C ALA A 16 -17.49 37.39 6.25
N LEU A 17 -16.51 38.23 5.92
CA LEU A 17 -15.13 37.85 5.67
C LEU A 17 -14.41 37.76 7.01
N LEU A 18 -13.91 36.58 7.38
CA LEU A 18 -12.93 36.42 8.45
C LEU A 18 -11.58 36.14 7.81
N VAL A 19 -10.71 37.15 7.85
CA VAL A 19 -9.30 37.05 7.47
C VAL A 19 -8.52 36.60 8.71
N ALA A 20 -7.97 35.39 8.67
CA ALA A 20 -6.99 34.93 9.65
C ALA A 20 -5.61 34.92 8.98
N THR A 21 -4.75 35.87 9.36
CA THR A 21 -3.34 35.90 8.96
C THR A 21 -2.53 35.01 9.89
N LEU A 22 -2.04 33.86 9.39
CA LEU A 22 -1.01 33.08 10.09
C LEU A 22 0.37 33.48 9.55
N ALA A 23 1.23 33.91 10.47
CA ALA A 23 2.59 34.33 10.21
C ALA A 23 3.51 33.13 9.90
N PHE A 24 4.33 33.26 8.86
CA PHE A 24 5.47 32.40 8.58
C PHE A 24 6.62 32.72 9.56
N SER A 25 7.22 31.68 10.14
CA SER A 25 8.54 31.75 10.77
C SER A 25 9.46 30.75 10.08
N ALA A 26 10.36 31.26 9.24
CA ALA A 26 11.48 30.51 8.70
C ALA A 26 12.66 30.63 9.68
N THR A 27 13.14 29.50 10.19
CA THR A 27 14.44 29.43 10.86
C THR A 27 15.45 28.85 9.86
N ALA A 28 16.40 29.71 9.50
CA ALA A 28 17.59 29.35 8.77
C ALA A 28 18.70 28.92 9.75
N CYS A 29 19.39 27.83 9.45
CA CYS A 29 20.73 27.49 9.94
C CYS A 29 21.27 26.38 9.01
N GLY A 30 22.39 26.46 8.29
CA GLY A 30 23.51 27.39 8.29
C GLY A 30 24.84 26.64 8.49
N GLY A 31 25.58 26.38 7.40
CA GLY A 31 27.04 26.09 7.36
C GLY A 31 27.49 24.64 7.61
N ASN A 32 28.65 24.13 7.17
CA ASN A 32 29.79 24.62 6.37
C ASN A 32 30.82 23.46 6.17
N GLY A 33 31.58 23.43 5.06
CA GLY A 33 32.92 22.81 4.93
C GLY A 33 33.00 21.45 4.19
N ASP A 34 33.52 21.38 2.95
CA ASP A 34 34.94 21.19 2.53
C ASP A 34 35.56 19.86 3.04
N GLY A 35 36.29 19.01 2.29
CA GLY A 35 36.93 19.08 0.97
C GLY A 35 38.20 18.18 0.98
N GLY A 36 38.51 17.48 -0.12
CA GLY A 36 39.83 16.89 -0.46
C GLY A 36 40.26 15.59 0.27
N ALA A 37 40.50 14.44 -0.38
CA ALA A 37 41.46 14.04 -1.43
C ALA A 37 42.83 13.51 -0.90
N GLN A 38 43.03 12.20 -1.13
CA GLN A 38 44.23 11.46 -1.57
C GLN A 38 45.58 11.50 -0.83
N GLY A 39 46.11 10.27 -0.60
CA GLY A 39 47.49 9.88 -0.96
C GLY A 39 48.36 9.35 0.19
N LYS A 40 48.57 8.03 0.32
CA LYS A 40 49.69 7.20 -0.21
C LYS A 40 50.96 7.24 0.67
N GLY A 41 51.27 6.16 1.40
CA GLY A 41 52.29 5.12 1.07
C GLY A 41 53.23 4.98 2.29
N GLU A 42 53.89 3.86 2.65
CA GLU A 42 54.30 2.67 1.91
C GLU A 42 54.84 1.57 2.87
N SER A 43 54.51 0.29 2.57
CA SER A 43 55.18 -1.04 2.70
C SER A 43 56.14 -1.40 3.87
N SER A 44 56.20 -2.66 4.38
CA SER A 44 56.38 -3.94 3.66
C SER A 44 56.05 -5.24 4.46
N SER A 45 55.54 -6.26 3.72
CA SER A 45 55.69 -7.75 3.70
C SER A 45 55.87 -8.59 5.00
N ALA A 46 55.35 -9.82 5.15
CA ALA A 46 55.14 -10.93 4.20
C ALA A 46 53.97 -11.86 4.65
N ALA A 47 53.03 -12.23 3.77
CA ALA A 47 52.90 -13.48 2.98
C ALA A 47 52.43 -14.75 3.73
N SER A 48 51.17 -15.16 3.48
CA SER A 48 50.71 -16.57 3.38
C SER A 48 49.32 -16.65 2.71
N SER A 49 49.30 -17.27 1.52
CA SER A 49 48.22 -18.06 0.88
C SER A 49 46.76 -17.57 0.85
N SER A 50 46.39 -17.03 -0.32
CA SER A 50 45.30 -17.46 -1.22
C SER A 50 43.82 -17.51 -0.75
N ALA A 51 43.09 -16.47 -1.18
CA ALA A 51 41.70 -16.41 -1.71
C ALA A 51 40.54 -16.81 -0.77
N GLU A 52 39.88 -15.86 -0.09
CA GLU A 52 38.74 -15.02 -0.57
C GLU A 52 37.44 -15.85 -0.75
N LYS A 53 36.29 -15.54 -0.12
CA LYS A 53 35.73 -14.24 0.25
C LYS A 53 34.69 -14.41 1.37
N GLU A 54 34.91 -13.75 2.49
CA GLU A 54 33.81 -13.29 3.34
C GLU A 54 33.36 -11.90 2.89
N LYS A 55 32.13 -11.56 3.29
CA LYS A 55 31.47 -10.25 3.24
C LYS A 55 30.50 -10.04 2.07
N SER A 56 29.22 -10.24 2.36
CA SER A 56 28.40 -9.10 2.78
C SER A 56 27.13 -9.59 3.45
N ALA A 57 26.87 -9.07 4.64
CA ALA A 57 25.53 -8.92 5.18
C ALA A 57 24.76 -8.01 4.22
N SER A 58 24.13 -8.61 3.21
CA SER A 58 22.93 -8.03 2.62
C SER A 58 21.80 -8.36 3.56
N GLY A 59 21.00 -7.34 3.90
CA GLY A 59 19.71 -7.54 4.56
C GLY A 59 18.95 -8.59 3.79
N ASP A 60 18.86 -9.76 4.40
CA ASP A 60 18.14 -10.88 3.86
C ASP A 60 16.67 -10.58 4.08
N THR A 61 16.07 -9.84 3.14
CA THR A 61 14.66 -10.05 2.83
C THR A 61 14.55 -11.43 2.19
N THR A 62 14.88 -12.48 2.96
CA THR A 62 14.50 -13.84 2.62
C THR A 62 12.99 -13.77 2.46
N SER A 63 12.58 -13.99 1.23
CA SER A 63 11.21 -13.99 0.78
C SER A 63 10.42 -14.90 1.73
N GLU A 64 9.71 -14.33 2.70
CA GLU A 64 8.74 -15.05 3.55
C GLU A 64 7.49 -15.46 2.74
N THR A 65 7.63 -15.66 1.44
CA THR A 65 6.64 -16.17 0.51
C THR A 65 6.38 -17.66 0.72
N SER A 66 7.15 -18.34 1.58
CA SER A 66 6.91 -19.74 1.95
C SER A 66 5.72 -19.92 2.90
N THR A 67 5.31 -18.86 3.60
CA THR A 67 4.15 -18.90 4.50
C THR A 67 2.88 -18.59 3.70
N VAL A 68 1.83 -19.37 3.93
CA VAL A 68 0.49 -19.13 3.38
C VAL A 68 -0.45 -18.96 4.56
N LEU A 69 -0.94 -17.75 4.78
CA LEU A 69 -1.92 -17.44 5.82
C LEU A 69 -3.34 -17.80 5.34
N ALA A 70 -3.64 -17.52 4.08
CA ALA A 70 -4.93 -17.86 3.49
C ALA A 70 -4.81 -18.06 1.97
N THR A 71 -5.71 -18.87 1.42
CA THR A 71 -5.95 -18.95 -0.02
C THR A 71 -7.44 -18.81 -0.27
N VAL A 72 -7.82 -17.85 -1.10
CA VAL A 72 -9.20 -17.47 -1.36
C VAL A 72 -9.50 -17.63 -2.85
N LYS A 73 -10.48 -18.47 -3.17
CA LYS A 73 -10.92 -18.67 -4.56
C LYS A 73 -11.76 -17.48 -5.02
N GLY A 74 -11.42 -16.89 -6.15
CA GLY A 74 -12.15 -15.79 -6.79
C GLY A 74 -13.00 -16.23 -7.98
N GLY A 75 -14.00 -15.41 -8.34
CA GLY A 75 -15.05 -15.72 -9.33
C GLY A 75 -14.64 -15.83 -10.81
N MET A 76 -13.34 -15.80 -11.14
CA MET A 76 -12.83 -15.76 -12.53
C MET A 76 -11.66 -16.74 -12.79
N GLY A 77 -11.45 -17.72 -11.91
CA GLY A 77 -10.25 -18.54 -11.96
C GLY A 77 -9.00 -17.78 -11.52
N ILE A 78 -9.18 -16.79 -10.63
CA ILE A 78 -8.10 -16.12 -9.91
C ILE A 78 -8.18 -16.56 -8.45
N ASP A 79 -7.07 -17.05 -7.91
CA ASP A 79 -6.92 -17.32 -6.48
C ASP A 79 -6.13 -16.19 -5.84
N MET A 80 -6.60 -15.64 -4.73
CA MET A 80 -5.83 -14.73 -3.89
C MET A 80 -5.12 -15.53 -2.82
N VAL A 81 -3.80 -15.50 -2.80
CA VAL A 81 -2.96 -16.14 -1.78
C VAL A 81 -2.36 -15.04 -0.92
N VAL A 82 -2.64 -15.08 0.39
CA VAL A 82 -2.07 -14.13 1.36
C VAL A 82 -0.89 -14.82 2.05
N HIS A 83 0.29 -14.21 1.97
CA HIS A 83 1.54 -14.76 2.50
C HIS A 83 1.86 -14.24 3.89
N THR A 84 1.74 -12.92 4.10
CA THR A 84 2.07 -12.29 5.37
C THR A 84 1.11 -11.15 5.71
N ALA A 85 0.95 -10.89 7.00
CA ALA A 85 0.29 -9.72 7.55
C ALA A 85 1.11 -9.22 8.74
N LYS A 86 1.96 -8.23 8.50
CA LYS A 86 2.97 -7.77 9.47
C LYS A 86 2.65 -6.38 9.98
N ARG A 87 2.57 -6.24 11.31
CA ARG A 87 2.62 -4.92 11.94
C ARG A 87 4.03 -4.37 11.91
N ASP A 88 4.14 -3.07 11.73
CA ASP A 88 5.39 -2.34 11.91
C ASP A 88 5.31 -1.33 13.06
N GLN A 89 6.49 -0.81 13.44
CA GLN A 89 6.60 0.20 14.50
C GLN A 89 6.09 1.59 14.07
N GLY A 90 5.83 1.81 12.77
CA GLY A 90 5.25 3.02 12.22
C GLY A 90 3.73 3.11 12.44
N GLY A 91 3.11 2.05 12.96
CA GLY A 91 1.67 1.99 13.18
C GLY A 91 0.91 1.52 11.94
N PHE A 92 1.56 0.77 11.06
CA PHE A 92 0.93 0.18 9.88
C PHE A 92 0.89 -1.34 9.95
N LEU A 93 -0.06 -1.89 9.21
CA LEU A 93 -0.16 -3.32 8.92
C LEU A 93 0.01 -3.50 7.42
N THR A 94 1.01 -4.27 7.01
CA THR A 94 1.28 -4.56 5.59
C THR A 94 0.91 -6.00 5.29
N LEU A 95 0.01 -6.17 4.32
CA LEU A 95 -0.31 -7.48 3.73
C LEU A 95 0.56 -7.69 2.49
N THR A 96 1.05 -8.91 2.30
CA THR A 96 1.69 -9.33 1.05
C THR A 96 1.10 -10.65 0.57
N GLY A 97 1.09 -10.85 -0.74
CA GLY A 97 0.42 -11.99 -1.36
C GLY A 97 0.62 -12.06 -2.86
N GLU A 98 -0.17 -12.89 -3.51
CA GLU A 98 -0.29 -12.93 -4.97
C GLU A 98 -1.72 -13.25 -5.42
N PHE A 99 -2.09 -12.74 -6.59
CA PHE A 99 -3.24 -13.21 -7.36
C PHE A 99 -2.76 -14.18 -8.42
N LYS A 100 -3.15 -15.45 -8.31
CA LYS A 100 -2.74 -16.51 -9.23
C LYS A 100 -3.85 -16.82 -10.22
N ASN A 101 -3.57 -16.71 -11.52
CA ASN A 101 -4.50 -17.13 -12.56
C ASN A 101 -4.43 -18.65 -12.75
N THR A 102 -5.45 -19.34 -12.25
CA THR A 102 -5.64 -20.78 -12.36
C THR A 102 -6.51 -21.18 -13.56
N SER A 103 -7.00 -20.21 -14.33
CA SER A 103 -7.72 -20.46 -15.58
C SER A 103 -6.77 -20.79 -16.75
N GLY A 104 -7.34 -21.29 -17.85
CA GLY A 104 -6.60 -21.62 -19.07
C GLY A 104 -6.36 -20.44 -20.03
N SER A 105 -6.77 -19.22 -19.65
CA SER A 105 -6.68 -18.02 -20.50
C SER A 105 -6.24 -16.80 -19.72
N ARG A 106 -5.83 -15.72 -20.40
CA ARG A 106 -5.56 -14.44 -19.75
C ARG A 106 -6.85 -13.90 -19.13
N VAL A 107 -6.76 -13.45 -17.87
CA VAL A 107 -7.86 -12.82 -17.15
C VAL A 107 -7.57 -11.33 -17.01
N VAL A 108 -8.48 -10.48 -17.47
CA VAL A 108 -8.38 -9.03 -17.29
C VAL A 108 -8.70 -8.70 -15.83
N THR A 109 -7.87 -7.89 -15.19
CA THR A 109 -8.11 -7.50 -13.79
C THR A 109 -9.33 -6.58 -13.70
N PRO A 110 -10.30 -6.86 -12.82
CA PRO A 110 -11.50 -6.05 -12.70
C PRO A 110 -11.21 -4.61 -12.25
N VAL A 111 -11.96 -3.65 -12.78
CA VAL A 111 -11.77 -2.22 -12.46
C VAL A 111 -12.17 -1.91 -11.01
N GLU A 112 -13.10 -2.68 -10.46
CA GLU A 112 -13.55 -2.57 -9.08
C GLU A 112 -12.46 -2.86 -8.05
N TRP A 113 -11.34 -3.49 -8.44
CA TRP A 113 -10.18 -3.70 -7.57
C TRP A 113 -9.57 -2.38 -7.09
N SER A 114 -9.69 -1.32 -7.90
CA SER A 114 -9.24 0.03 -7.56
C SER A 114 -10.23 0.79 -6.68
N GLY A 115 -11.43 0.26 -6.46
CA GLY A 115 -12.49 0.93 -5.70
C GLY A 115 -13.32 1.88 -6.56
N SER A 116 -14.24 2.61 -5.92
CA SER A 116 -15.19 3.49 -6.60
C SER A 116 -14.93 4.98 -6.37
N GLU A 117 -13.86 5.33 -5.66
CA GLU A 117 -13.54 6.71 -5.33
C GLU A 117 -12.79 7.41 -6.48
N GLU A 118 -13.29 8.57 -6.89
CA GLU A 118 -12.77 9.30 -8.06
C GLU A 118 -11.29 9.68 -7.92
N SER A 119 -10.87 10.13 -6.73
CA SER A 119 -9.47 10.49 -6.48
C SER A 119 -8.53 9.30 -6.62
N VAL A 120 -8.93 8.11 -6.16
CA VAL A 120 -8.15 6.88 -6.30
C VAL A 120 -8.09 6.43 -7.76
N LEU A 121 -9.24 6.44 -8.46
CA LEU A 121 -9.31 6.05 -9.87
C LEU A 121 -8.44 6.94 -10.76
N ALA A 122 -8.29 8.23 -10.43
CA ALA A 122 -7.42 9.15 -11.14
C ALA A 122 -5.92 8.79 -11.03
N THR A 123 -5.53 7.96 -10.05
CA THR A 123 -4.14 7.50 -9.88
C THR A 123 -3.77 6.27 -10.71
N GLY A 124 -4.76 5.65 -11.37
CA GLY A 124 -4.60 4.46 -12.21
C GLY A 124 -4.94 3.15 -11.50
N PRO A 125 -4.70 1.99 -12.16
CA PRO A 125 -4.98 0.67 -11.60
C PRO A 125 -4.25 0.43 -10.28
N SER A 126 -5.02 0.03 -9.28
CA SER A 126 -4.59 -0.25 -7.91
C SER A 126 -5.47 -1.33 -7.26
N LEU A 127 -5.10 -1.76 -6.06
CA LEU A 127 -5.86 -2.70 -5.24
C LEU A 127 -6.52 -2.01 -4.03
N ALA A 128 -6.85 -0.72 -4.16
CA ALA A 128 -7.35 0.11 -3.06
C ALA A 128 -8.70 -0.34 -2.49
N ALA A 129 -9.45 -1.17 -3.19
CA ALA A 129 -10.71 -1.73 -2.70
C ALA A 129 -10.52 -2.81 -1.61
N MET A 130 -9.29 -3.23 -1.33
CA MET A 130 -9.01 -4.18 -0.25
C MET A 130 -9.32 -3.55 1.11
N THR A 131 -9.98 -4.31 1.97
CA THR A 131 -10.26 -3.88 3.34
C THR A 131 -9.98 -4.99 4.33
N LEU A 132 -9.71 -4.60 5.58
CA LEU A 132 -9.59 -5.51 6.70
C LEU A 132 -10.72 -5.24 7.68
N VAL A 133 -11.33 -6.29 8.21
CA VAL A 133 -12.39 -6.19 9.22
C VAL A 133 -11.92 -6.84 10.51
N ASP A 134 -11.86 -6.04 11.58
CA ASP A 134 -11.74 -6.51 12.95
C ASP A 134 -13.15 -6.54 13.56
N SER A 135 -13.75 -7.73 13.54
CA SER A 135 -15.11 -7.94 14.05
C SER A 135 -15.23 -7.72 15.55
N GLN A 136 -14.15 -7.97 16.32
CA GLN A 136 -14.14 -7.81 17.77
C GLN A 136 -14.14 -6.32 18.14
N ALA A 137 -13.31 -5.52 17.46
CA ALA A 137 -13.27 -4.07 17.63
C ALA A 137 -14.39 -3.35 16.88
N LYS A 138 -15.14 -4.04 16.02
CA LYS A 138 -16.17 -3.48 15.11
C LYS A 138 -15.59 -2.40 14.20
N LYS A 139 -14.39 -2.65 13.68
CA LYS A 139 -13.64 -1.71 12.83
C LYS A 139 -13.41 -2.30 11.46
N ARG A 140 -13.52 -1.45 10.44
CA ARG A 140 -13.05 -1.72 9.09
C ARG A 140 -11.90 -0.78 8.77
N TYR A 141 -10.81 -1.33 8.25
CA TYR A 141 -9.61 -0.62 7.83
C TYR A 141 -9.54 -0.63 6.31
N TYR A 142 -9.21 0.52 5.73
CA TYR A 142 -9.03 0.70 4.29
C TYR A 142 -7.55 0.88 3.98
N VAL A 143 -7.16 0.61 2.73
CA VAL A 143 -5.80 0.87 2.24
C VAL A 143 -5.46 2.35 2.48
N LEU A 144 -4.27 2.59 3.03
CA LEU A 144 -3.75 3.93 3.28
C LEU A 144 -3.52 4.69 1.96
N ARG A 145 -3.42 6.01 2.05
CA ARG A 145 -3.06 6.88 0.93
C ARG A 145 -1.90 7.77 1.30
N ASP A 146 -1.12 8.16 0.30
CA ASP A 146 -0.16 9.24 0.44
C ASP A 146 -0.83 10.62 0.38
N THR A 147 -0.02 11.68 0.39
CA THR A 147 -0.50 13.07 0.35
C THR A 147 -1.10 13.48 -0.99
N ASP A 148 -0.91 12.67 -2.03
CA ASP A 148 -1.39 12.89 -3.41
C ASP A 148 -2.54 11.92 -3.75
N ASP A 149 -3.23 11.39 -2.73
CA ASP A 149 -4.33 10.42 -2.84
C ASP A 149 -3.96 9.07 -3.48
N ARG A 150 -2.67 8.75 -3.65
CA ARG A 150 -2.27 7.44 -4.20
C ARG A 150 -2.39 6.36 -3.14
N PRO A 151 -3.07 5.25 -3.43
CA PRO A 151 -3.21 4.17 -2.47
C PRO A 151 -1.85 3.47 -2.26
N LEU A 152 -1.52 3.17 -1.00
CA LEU A 152 -0.32 2.46 -0.58
C LEU A 152 -0.49 0.96 -0.79
N THR A 153 -0.52 0.57 -2.05
CA THR A 153 -0.69 -0.82 -2.51
C THR A 153 0.05 -1.01 -3.84
N THR A 154 0.10 -2.24 -4.34
CA THR A 154 0.57 -2.49 -5.71
C THR A 154 -0.28 -1.73 -6.71
N THR A 155 0.38 -0.85 -7.47
CA THR A 155 -0.20 -0.06 -8.54
C THR A 155 0.56 -0.32 -9.84
N SER A 156 0.06 0.24 -10.95
CA SER A 156 0.75 0.18 -12.26
C SER A 156 1.06 -1.25 -12.73
N TYR A 157 0.29 -2.23 -12.25
CA TYR A 157 0.37 -3.60 -12.73
C TYR A 157 -0.30 -3.73 -14.10
N ASP A 158 0.12 -4.74 -14.85
CA ASP A 158 -0.50 -5.07 -16.14
C ASP A 158 -1.99 -5.37 -15.91
N SER A 159 -2.89 -4.80 -16.73
CA SER A 159 -4.35 -4.91 -16.57
C SER A 159 -4.90 -6.31 -16.87
N GLY A 160 -4.06 -7.34 -16.84
CA GLY A 160 -4.43 -8.73 -16.91
C GLY A 160 -3.32 -9.66 -16.43
N ILE A 161 -3.72 -10.86 -16.04
CA ILE A 161 -2.84 -11.93 -15.57
C ILE A 161 -2.93 -13.06 -16.60
N ASP A 162 -1.81 -13.41 -17.24
CA ASP A 162 -1.79 -14.54 -18.19
C ASP A 162 -2.06 -15.88 -17.52
N ALA A 163 -2.49 -16.87 -18.31
CA ALA A 163 -2.77 -18.22 -17.82
C ALA A 163 -1.57 -18.80 -17.05
N GLY A 164 -1.81 -19.27 -15.82
CA GLY A 164 -0.77 -19.84 -14.96
C GLY A 164 0.23 -18.82 -14.38
N LYS A 165 0.05 -17.52 -14.62
CA LYS A 165 0.89 -16.46 -14.03
C LYS A 165 0.28 -15.93 -12.73
N SER A 166 1.13 -15.24 -11.98
CA SER A 166 0.77 -14.57 -10.72
C SER A 166 1.04 -13.07 -10.83
N LEU A 167 0.17 -12.28 -10.19
CA LEU A 167 0.40 -10.88 -9.87
C LEU A 167 0.74 -10.76 -8.38
N PRO A 168 2.00 -10.56 -8.00
CA PRO A 168 2.35 -10.31 -6.60
C PRO A 168 1.75 -8.97 -6.13
N PHE A 169 1.33 -8.92 -4.87
CA PHE A 169 0.78 -7.70 -4.30
C PHE A 169 1.31 -7.37 -2.91
N PHE A 170 1.24 -6.08 -2.59
CA PHE A 170 1.22 -5.58 -1.22
C PHE A 170 0.04 -4.61 -1.02
N ALA A 171 -0.43 -4.46 0.21
CA ALA A 171 -1.39 -3.44 0.60
C ALA A 171 -1.14 -3.01 2.06
N GLN A 172 -1.11 -1.71 2.30
CA GLN A 172 -0.81 -1.16 3.63
C GLN A 172 -2.04 -0.51 4.26
N PHE A 173 -2.26 -0.79 5.54
CA PHE A 173 -3.42 -0.37 6.32
C PHE A 173 -2.95 0.32 7.61
N PRO A 174 -3.79 1.15 8.26
CA PRO A 174 -3.58 1.48 9.67
C PRO A 174 -3.51 0.19 10.49
N ALA A 175 -2.54 0.08 11.39
CA ALA A 175 -2.43 -1.10 12.25
C ALA A 175 -3.67 -1.20 13.16
N PRO A 176 -4.32 -2.37 13.23
CA PRO A 176 -5.29 -2.65 14.28
C PRO A 176 -4.62 -2.59 15.66
N ALA A 177 -5.40 -2.48 16.72
CA ALA A 177 -4.89 -2.46 18.10
C ALA A 177 -3.93 -3.64 18.36
N GLN A 178 -2.97 -3.45 19.27
CA GLN A 178 -2.00 -4.49 19.61
C GLN A 178 -2.63 -5.76 20.21
N THR A 179 -3.86 -5.65 20.71
CA THR A 179 -4.65 -6.78 21.21
C THR A 179 -5.35 -7.57 20.11
N THR A 180 -5.43 -7.05 18.89
CA THR A 180 -6.05 -7.73 17.75
C THR A 180 -5.04 -8.73 17.16
N THR A 181 -5.35 -10.01 17.15
CA THR A 181 -4.44 -11.03 16.57
C THR A 181 -4.94 -11.56 15.22
N GLU A 182 -6.17 -11.23 14.85
CA GLU A 182 -6.84 -11.76 13.67
C GLU A 182 -7.70 -10.67 13.01
N VAL A 183 -7.70 -10.65 11.68
CA VAL A 183 -8.58 -9.81 10.87
C VAL A 183 -9.10 -10.58 9.66
N SER A 184 -10.27 -10.18 9.16
CA SER A 184 -10.82 -10.72 7.91
C SER A 184 -10.45 -9.82 6.74
N VAL A 185 -9.81 -10.38 5.71
CA VAL A 185 -9.55 -9.72 4.43
C VAL A 185 -10.81 -9.76 3.58
N GLU A 186 -11.23 -8.61 3.06
CA GLU A 186 -12.32 -8.48 2.09
C GLU A 186 -11.79 -7.79 0.83
N PHE A 187 -12.10 -8.36 -0.34
CA PHE A 187 -11.70 -7.81 -1.63
C PHE A 187 -12.75 -8.13 -2.71
N PRO A 188 -13.07 -7.22 -3.65
CA PRO A 188 -14.11 -7.45 -4.65
C PRO A 188 -13.87 -8.70 -5.50
N GLY A 189 -14.89 -9.55 -5.61
CA GLY A 189 -14.83 -10.80 -6.37
C GLY A 189 -14.27 -12.00 -5.59
N PHE A 190 -13.95 -11.83 -4.31
CA PHE A 190 -13.46 -12.88 -3.40
C PHE A 190 -14.35 -13.01 -2.16
N SER A 191 -14.43 -14.21 -1.61
CA SER A 191 -15.01 -14.40 -0.28
C SER A 191 -14.12 -13.80 0.81
N ALA A 192 -14.71 -13.42 1.94
CA ALA A 192 -13.93 -12.99 3.09
C ALA A 192 -13.03 -14.12 3.62
N ALA A 193 -11.84 -13.78 4.13
CA ALA A 193 -10.90 -14.76 4.70
C ALA A 193 -10.20 -14.22 5.95
N SER A 194 -10.24 -14.99 7.04
CA SER A 194 -9.48 -14.69 8.25
C SER A 194 -8.00 -14.96 8.07
N ILE A 195 -7.17 -14.03 8.56
CA ILE A 195 -5.73 -14.18 8.66
C ILE A 195 -5.24 -13.75 10.04
N GLU A 196 -4.21 -14.43 10.52
CA GLU A 196 -3.49 -14.01 11.72
C GLU A 196 -2.53 -12.86 11.39
N ILE A 197 -2.38 -11.94 12.34
CA ILE A 197 -1.43 -10.83 12.25
C ILE A 197 -0.20 -11.15 13.10
N SER A 198 0.97 -10.99 12.50
CA SER A 198 2.28 -11.04 13.16
C SER A 198 2.78 -9.67 13.60
#